data_AF-A0A9D5PN00-F1
#
_entry.id   AF-A0A9D5PN00-F1
#
_cell.length_a   1.000
_cell.length_b   1.000
_cell.length_c   1.000
_cell.angle_alpha   90.00
_cell.angle_beta   90.00
_cell.angle_gamma   90.00
#
_symmetry.space_group_name_H-M   'P 1'
#
loop_
_entity.id
_entity.type
_entity.pdbx_description
1 polymer ?
#
loop_
_entity_poly.entity_id
_entity_poly.type
_entity_poly.pdbx_seq_one_letter_code
_entity_poly.pdbx_strand_id
1 'polypeptide(L)'
;MINFKARNKLYVSNAYRPETKEAAQGFIEDIKKSAVKSSGEKYELGCKLLEFYNSKSYASRSHDNDVRMDYGHYLSCNAHSAVFFAVCEIEFGLDKSEVSRLMNVVDEFGKRDKSKGLIEKYKAYKWSVLVELLSMSPEERELVTPDMTVKQVRDLKKKLVATSQQKDDEEEDPVPVREEPERFKKCTRLQLIDYIESLEERIRALHGELPDESEVA
;
A
#
# COMPACT_ATOMS: atom_id res chain seq x y z
N MET A 1 0.04 11.07 -0.78
CA MET A 1 0.43 9.71 -0.35
C MET A 1 0.74 8.82 -1.55
N ILE A 2 1.88 8.13 -1.51
CA ILE A 2 2.41 7.30 -2.60
C ILE A 2 1.48 6.13 -2.90
N ASN A 3 1.04 6.04 -4.16
CA ASN A 3 0.29 4.88 -4.63
C ASN A 3 1.24 3.75 -5.03
N PHE A 4 1.61 2.90 -4.06
CA PHE A 4 2.49 1.75 -4.31
C PHE A 4 1.91 0.77 -5.32
N LYS A 5 0.59 0.58 -5.33
CA LYS A 5 -0.10 -0.34 -6.25
C LYS A 5 0.02 0.11 -7.71
N ALA A 6 0.23 1.39 -7.98
CA ALA A 6 0.45 1.88 -9.35
C ALA A 6 1.68 1.22 -10.00
N ARG A 7 2.68 0.80 -9.21
CA ARG A 7 3.86 0.09 -9.72
C ARG A 7 3.65 -1.40 -9.95
N ASN A 8 2.56 -1.98 -9.46
CA ASN A 8 2.30 -3.43 -9.58
C ASN A 8 2.04 -3.90 -11.01
N LYS A 9 1.89 -2.98 -11.97
CA LYS A 9 1.72 -3.28 -13.39
C LYS A 9 2.93 -2.88 -14.24
N LEU A 10 4.00 -2.38 -13.60
CA LEU A 10 5.16 -1.87 -14.30
C LEU A 10 6.19 -2.96 -14.54
N TYR A 11 6.64 -3.09 -15.78
CA TYR A 11 7.75 -3.95 -16.17
C TYR A 11 8.98 -3.11 -16.50
N VAL A 12 10.15 -3.54 -16.01
CA VAL A 12 11.45 -2.91 -16.30
C VAL A 12 12.27 -3.87 -17.15
N SER A 13 12.32 -3.61 -18.45
CA SER A 13 12.99 -4.48 -19.44
C SER A 13 14.47 -4.69 -19.19
N ASN A 14 15.14 -3.67 -18.66
CA ASN A 14 16.59 -3.69 -18.41
C ASN A 14 16.95 -4.08 -16.96
N ALA A 15 15.98 -4.56 -16.15
CA ALA A 15 16.20 -4.76 -14.72
C ALA A 15 17.39 -5.66 -14.38
N TYR A 16 17.70 -6.65 -15.24
CA TYR A 16 18.75 -7.62 -14.98
C TYR A 16 20.11 -7.27 -15.60
N ARG A 17 20.24 -6.07 -16.18
CA ARG A 17 21.54 -5.60 -16.66
C ARG A 17 22.50 -5.42 -15.50
N PRO A 18 23.81 -5.66 -15.70
CA PRO A 18 24.83 -5.44 -14.66
C PRO A 18 24.75 -4.04 -14.05
N GLU A 19 24.57 -3.02 -14.89
CA GLU A 19 24.40 -1.61 -14.50
C GLU A 19 23.26 -1.40 -13.49
N THR A 20 22.14 -2.10 -13.67
CA THR A 20 20.96 -1.95 -12.79
C THR A 20 21.18 -2.66 -11.46
N LYS A 21 21.88 -3.81 -11.48
CA LYS A 21 22.29 -4.50 -10.25
C LYS A 21 23.29 -3.68 -9.45
N GLU A 22 24.28 -3.11 -10.12
CA GLU A 22 25.27 -2.23 -9.52
C GLU A 22 24.61 -0.97 -8.93
N ALA A 23 23.68 -0.35 -9.66
CA ALA A 23 22.90 0.78 -9.15
C ALA A 23 22.09 0.38 -7.90
N ALA A 24 21.41 -0.78 -7.92
CA ALA A 24 20.66 -1.27 -6.77
C ALA A 24 21.58 -1.47 -5.54
N GLN A 25 22.74 -2.10 -5.76
CA GLN A 25 23.74 -2.30 -4.71
C GLN A 25 24.24 -0.97 -4.14
N GLY A 26 24.51 0.02 -4.99
CA GLY A 26 24.91 1.37 -4.57
C GLY A 26 23.88 2.04 -3.66
N PHE A 27 22.59 1.96 -4.00
CA PHE A 27 21.52 2.45 -3.11
C PHE A 27 21.47 1.67 -1.80
N ILE A 28 21.58 0.34 -1.84
CA ILE A 28 21.55 -0.50 -0.64
C ILE A 28 22.69 -0.13 0.32
N GLU A 29 23.91 0.04 -0.19
CA GLU A 29 25.06 0.42 0.62
C GLU A 29 24.93 1.83 1.21
N ASP A 30 24.41 2.78 0.43
CA ASP A 30 24.18 4.15 0.91
C ASP A 30 23.10 4.20 2.01
N ILE A 31 22.02 3.44 1.85
CA ILE A 31 20.96 3.32 2.85
C ILE A 31 21.49 2.62 4.12
N LYS A 32 22.29 1.56 3.99
CA LYS A 32 22.90 0.88 5.15
C LYS A 32 23.83 1.79 5.95
N LYS A 33 24.51 2.73 5.30
CA LYS A 33 25.38 3.71 5.97
C LYS A 33 24.59 4.74 6.78
N SER A 34 23.36 5.06 6.40
CA SER A 34 22.49 5.93 7.21
C SER A 34 21.93 5.17 8.42
N ALA A 35 22.60 5.27 9.55
CA ALA A 35 22.07 4.80 10.83
C ALA A 35 20.96 5.74 11.33
N VAL A 36 19.85 5.20 11.83
CA VAL A 36 18.74 6.01 12.38
C VAL A 36 18.91 6.20 13.89
N LYS A 37 19.17 7.42 14.35
CA LYS A 37 19.24 7.78 15.78
C LYS A 37 18.28 8.93 16.15
N SER A 38 17.79 9.69 15.18
CA SER A 38 17.09 10.97 15.36
C SER A 38 16.01 11.23 14.28
N SER A 39 15.21 12.28 14.47
CA SER A 39 14.17 12.70 13.51
C SER A 39 14.73 13.19 12.17
N GLY A 40 15.92 13.81 12.17
CA GLY A 40 16.57 14.27 10.94
C GLY A 40 17.03 13.08 10.08
N GLU A 41 17.62 12.08 10.72
CA GLU A 41 18.07 10.84 10.04
C GLU A 41 16.89 10.04 9.49
N LYS A 42 15.70 10.09 10.12
CA LYS A 42 14.48 9.48 9.56
C LYS A 42 14.02 10.14 8.26
N TYR A 43 14.10 11.47 8.19
CA TYR A 43 13.76 12.18 6.96
C TYR A 43 14.76 11.86 5.85
N GLU A 44 16.05 11.85 6.16
CA GLU A 44 17.10 11.48 5.22
C GLU A 44 16.93 10.04 4.71
N LEU A 45 16.69 9.09 5.62
CA LEU A 45 16.39 7.70 5.26
C LEU A 45 15.17 7.61 4.33
N GLY A 46 14.11 8.37 4.63
CA GLY A 46 12.93 8.46 3.77
C GLY A 46 13.25 8.99 2.37
N CYS A 47 14.14 9.97 2.24
CA CYS A 47 14.61 10.47 0.94
C CYS A 47 15.34 9.39 0.14
N LYS A 48 16.30 8.70 0.77
CA LYS A 48 17.07 7.62 0.12
C LYS A 48 16.18 6.47 -0.33
N LEU A 49 15.22 6.06 0.52
CA LEU A 49 14.21 5.06 0.17
C LEU A 49 13.33 5.52 -1.00
N LEU A 50 12.92 6.79 -1.03
CA LEU A 50 12.12 7.35 -2.12
C LEU A 50 12.90 7.41 -3.44
N GLU A 51 14.17 7.78 -3.40
CA GLU A 51 15.06 7.78 -4.57
C GLU A 51 15.29 6.36 -5.09
N PHE A 52 15.58 5.41 -4.20
CA PHE A 52 15.73 3.99 -4.57
C PHE A 52 14.43 3.41 -5.17
N TYR A 53 13.28 3.75 -4.60
CA TYR A 53 11.99 3.34 -5.14
C TYR A 53 11.70 3.95 -6.53
N ASN A 54 12.13 5.18 -6.75
CA ASN A 54 11.92 5.87 -8.02
C ASN A 54 12.89 5.42 -9.11
N SER A 55 14.12 5.02 -8.75
CA SER A 55 15.13 4.51 -9.69
C SER A 55 14.73 3.17 -10.31
N LYS A 56 13.87 2.39 -9.62
CA LYS A 56 13.41 1.05 -10.02
C LYS A 56 14.53 0.01 -10.08
N SER A 57 15.73 0.34 -9.59
CA SER A 57 16.86 -0.58 -9.65
C SER A 57 16.66 -1.82 -8.77
N TYR A 58 15.84 -1.73 -7.71
CA TYR A 58 15.42 -2.89 -6.91
C TYR A 58 14.74 -4.00 -7.73
N ALA A 59 14.19 -3.70 -8.91
CA ALA A 59 13.59 -4.71 -9.79
C ALA A 59 14.60 -5.79 -10.21
N SER A 60 15.90 -5.45 -10.19
CA SER A 60 17.00 -6.39 -10.44
C SER A 60 17.07 -7.54 -9.43
N ARG A 61 16.54 -7.34 -8.22
CA ARG A 61 16.53 -8.31 -7.11
C ARG A 61 15.31 -9.24 -7.13
N SER A 62 14.39 -9.06 -8.07
CA SER A 62 13.12 -9.82 -8.14
C SER A 62 13.27 -11.34 -8.31
N HIS A 63 14.45 -11.80 -8.75
CA HIS A 63 14.76 -13.22 -8.93
C HIS A 63 15.64 -13.79 -7.81
N ASP A 64 16.03 -12.95 -6.85
CA ASP A 64 16.87 -13.42 -5.75
C ASP A 64 16.04 -14.32 -4.83
N ASN A 65 16.64 -15.43 -4.40
CA ASN A 65 15.91 -16.51 -3.71
C ASN A 65 15.28 -16.04 -2.40
N ASP A 66 15.97 -15.17 -1.66
CA ASP A 66 15.51 -14.49 -0.46
C ASP A 66 14.21 -13.70 -0.73
N VAL A 67 14.21 -12.87 -1.76
CA VAL A 67 13.02 -12.09 -2.17
C VAL A 67 11.86 -12.99 -2.60
N ARG A 68 12.15 -14.10 -3.30
CA ARG A 68 11.13 -14.99 -3.86
C ARG A 68 10.39 -15.81 -2.80
N MET A 69 11.07 -16.19 -1.72
CA MET A 69 10.49 -17.04 -0.66
C MET A 69 9.55 -16.25 0.26
N ASP A 70 9.93 -15.04 0.68
CA ASP A 70 9.16 -14.28 1.67
C ASP A 70 7.88 -13.65 1.08
N TYR A 71 7.87 -13.36 -0.22
CA TYR A 71 6.76 -12.65 -0.88
C TYR A 71 5.94 -13.49 -1.86
N GLY A 72 6.26 -14.79 -1.98
CA GLY A 72 5.57 -15.72 -2.85
C GLY A 72 5.90 -15.49 -4.34
N HIS A 73 6.17 -16.58 -5.05
CA HIS A 73 6.50 -16.53 -6.48
C HIS A 73 5.26 -16.21 -7.34
N TYR A 74 4.86 -14.94 -7.46
CA TYR A 74 3.66 -14.54 -8.22
C TYR A 74 3.76 -13.19 -8.93
N LEU A 75 4.95 -12.80 -9.39
CA LEU A 75 5.12 -11.49 -10.01
C LEU A 75 5.55 -11.63 -11.47
N SER A 76 4.57 -11.48 -12.36
CA SER A 76 4.80 -11.28 -13.80
C SER A 76 5.49 -9.93 -14.09
N CYS A 77 5.66 -9.09 -13.07
CA CYS A 77 6.27 -7.77 -13.12
C CYS A 77 7.41 -7.66 -12.09
N ASN A 78 8.61 -7.35 -12.58
CA ASN A 78 9.81 -7.25 -11.75
C ASN A 78 9.91 -5.96 -10.92
N ALA A 79 9.14 -4.92 -11.26
CA ALA A 79 9.10 -3.65 -10.54
C ALA A 79 7.85 -3.51 -9.65
N HIS A 80 7.22 -4.62 -9.28
CA HIS A 80 6.12 -4.62 -8.33
C HIS A 80 6.57 -4.05 -6.98
N SER A 81 5.71 -3.31 -6.28
CA SER A 81 6.11 -2.68 -5.01
C SER A 81 6.51 -3.70 -3.95
N ALA A 82 5.98 -4.93 -4.03
CA ALA A 82 6.37 -6.03 -3.13
C ALA A 82 7.86 -6.38 -3.23
N VAL A 83 8.46 -6.31 -4.42
CA VAL A 83 9.92 -6.53 -4.59
C VAL A 83 10.69 -5.47 -3.80
N PHE A 84 10.28 -4.20 -3.90
CA PHE A 84 10.91 -3.12 -3.15
C PHE A 84 10.79 -3.32 -1.63
N PHE A 85 9.60 -3.68 -1.14
CA PHE A 85 9.41 -3.92 0.30
C PHE A 85 10.21 -5.14 0.78
N ALA A 86 10.29 -6.21 -0.01
CA ALA A 86 11.12 -7.37 0.30
C ALA A 86 12.60 -6.99 0.45
N VAL A 87 13.13 -6.22 -0.51
CA VAL A 87 14.51 -5.73 -0.42
C VAL A 87 14.70 -4.87 0.83
N CYS A 88 13.74 -4.01 1.18
CA CYS A 88 13.86 -3.19 2.38
C CYS A 88 13.87 -4.00 3.68
N GLU A 89 13.07 -5.06 3.75
CA GLU A 89 12.98 -5.95 4.90
C GLU A 89 14.26 -6.78 5.04
N ILE A 90 14.72 -7.39 3.95
CA ILE A 90 15.92 -8.23 3.91
C ILE A 90 17.19 -7.42 4.18
N GLU A 91 17.35 -6.28 3.52
CA GLU A 91 18.60 -5.50 3.56
C GLU A 91 18.68 -4.55 4.75
N PHE A 92 17.54 -4.02 5.21
CA PHE A 92 17.51 -2.95 6.21
C PHE A 92 16.71 -3.33 7.47
N GLY A 93 15.99 -4.47 7.48
CA GLY A 93 15.12 -4.86 8.59
C GLY A 93 13.90 -3.94 8.75
N LEU A 94 13.53 -3.19 7.70
CA LEU A 94 12.42 -2.24 7.75
C LEU A 94 11.14 -2.89 7.24
N ASP A 95 10.11 -2.94 8.08
CA ASP A 95 8.82 -3.45 7.67
C ASP A 95 8.11 -2.50 6.67
N LYS A 96 7.14 -3.06 5.93
CA LYS A 96 6.36 -2.30 4.94
C LYS A 96 5.70 -1.04 5.51
N SER A 97 5.23 -1.07 6.74
CA SER A 97 4.56 0.06 7.39
C SER A 97 5.55 1.16 7.74
N GLU A 98 6.75 0.81 8.21
CA GLU A 98 7.83 1.73 8.49
C GLU A 98 8.34 2.41 7.21
N VAL A 99 8.64 1.63 6.18
CA VAL A 99 9.06 2.15 4.87
C VAL A 99 7.99 3.08 4.29
N SER A 100 6.71 2.68 4.35
CA SER A 100 5.60 3.50 3.87
C SER A 100 5.53 4.84 4.62
N ARG A 101 5.66 4.85 5.95
CA ARG A 101 5.64 6.09 6.74
C ARG A 101 6.82 7.00 6.39
N LEU A 102 8.04 6.45 6.31
CA LEU A 102 9.26 7.20 5.97
C LEU A 102 9.10 7.92 4.63
N MET A 103 8.72 7.18 3.58
CA MET A 103 8.58 7.74 2.25
C MET A 103 7.41 8.72 2.15
N ASN A 104 6.28 8.44 2.79
CA ASN A 104 5.10 9.32 2.69
C ASN A 104 5.29 10.63 3.46
N VAL A 105 6.02 10.65 4.59
CA VAL A 105 6.36 11.91 5.26
C VAL A 105 7.20 12.79 4.34
N VAL A 106 8.17 12.20 3.63
CA VAL A 106 9.02 12.91 2.67
C VAL A 106 8.22 13.39 1.46
N ASP A 107 7.38 12.54 0.89
CA ASP A 107 6.51 12.86 -0.25
C ASP A 107 5.57 14.03 0.06
N GLU A 108 4.90 13.97 1.21
CA GLU A 108 3.83 14.91 1.58
C GLU A 108 4.35 16.22 2.20
N PHE A 109 5.32 16.16 3.12
CA PHE A 109 5.77 17.30 3.92
C PHE A 109 7.17 17.81 3.54
N GLY A 110 7.89 17.07 2.68
CA GLY A 110 9.16 17.49 2.11
C GLY A 110 8.98 18.53 1.00
N LYS A 111 9.98 19.40 0.82
CA LYS A 111 10.01 20.37 -0.28
C LYS A 111 9.95 19.68 -1.65
N ARG A 112 9.73 20.45 -2.72
CA ARG A 112 9.77 19.94 -4.10
C ARG A 112 11.07 19.20 -4.39
N ASP A 113 12.19 19.78 -3.96
CA ASP A 113 13.47 19.12 -3.88
C ASP A 113 13.59 18.48 -2.49
N LYS A 114 13.43 17.16 -2.44
CA LYS A 114 13.33 16.39 -1.19
C LYS A 114 14.61 16.46 -0.36
N SER A 115 15.76 16.64 -1.01
CA SER A 115 17.06 16.82 -0.36
C SER A 115 17.14 18.10 0.49
N LYS A 116 16.29 19.11 0.21
CA LYS A 116 16.27 20.40 0.93
C LYS A 116 15.47 20.37 2.24
N GLY A 117 15.05 19.19 2.69
CA GLY A 117 14.33 18.99 3.93
C GLY A 117 12.84 19.28 3.87
N LEU A 118 12.23 19.32 5.04
CA LEU A 118 10.82 19.66 5.25
C LEU A 118 10.50 21.09 4.79
N ILE A 119 9.26 21.29 4.37
CA ILE A 119 8.68 22.62 4.14
C ILE A 119 8.67 23.39 5.48
N GLU A 120 8.84 24.71 5.43
CA GLU A 120 9.04 25.56 6.62
C GLU A 120 7.99 25.31 7.71
N LYS A 121 6.72 25.23 7.30
CA LYS A 121 5.58 24.95 8.19
C LYS A 121 5.79 23.70 9.05
N TYR A 122 6.40 22.65 8.51
CA TYR A 122 6.49 21.34 9.16
C TYR A 122 7.83 21.08 9.87
N LYS A 123 8.83 21.99 9.76
CA LYS A 123 10.16 21.77 10.35
C LYS A 123 10.17 21.64 11.87
N ALA A 124 9.29 22.37 12.55
CA ALA A 124 9.20 22.34 14.02
C ALA A 124 8.46 21.11 14.56
N TYR A 125 7.81 20.33 13.70
CA TYR A 125 7.01 19.19 14.10
C TYR A 125 7.89 17.98 14.39
N LYS A 126 7.57 17.27 15.47
CA LYS A 126 8.20 15.97 15.76
C LYS A 126 7.80 14.95 14.70
N TRP A 127 8.73 14.05 14.34
CA TRP A 127 8.47 12.97 13.38
C TRP A 127 7.16 12.20 13.65
N SER A 128 6.93 11.82 14.89
CA SER A 128 5.73 11.06 15.27
C SER A 128 4.44 11.83 15.02
N VAL A 129 4.46 13.16 15.15
CA VAL A 129 3.32 14.00 14.79
C VAL A 129 3.14 14.04 13.27
N LEU A 130 4.21 14.21 12.50
CA LEU A 130 4.14 14.19 11.03
C LEU A 130 3.52 12.89 10.51
N VAL A 131 3.88 11.74 11.10
CA VAL A 131 3.27 10.44 10.76
C VAL A 131 1.75 10.45 11.03
N GLU A 132 1.30 11.07 12.12
CA GLU A 132 -0.13 11.21 12.38
C GLU A 132 -0.79 12.13 11.34
N LEU A 133 -0.14 13.23 10.93
CA LEU A 133 -0.72 14.17 9.96
C LEU A 133 -0.98 13.54 8.58
N LEU A 134 -0.29 12.45 8.22
CA LEU A 134 -0.51 11.74 6.94
C LEU A 134 -1.95 11.27 6.74
N SER A 135 -2.67 10.96 7.82
CA SER A 135 -4.07 10.51 7.75
C SER A 135 -5.09 11.63 7.91
N MET A 136 -4.65 12.89 7.95
CA MET A 136 -5.50 14.07 8.10
C MET A 136 -5.61 14.82 6.78
N SER A 137 -6.76 15.47 6.55
CA SER A 137 -6.95 16.38 5.42
C SER A 137 -6.10 17.66 5.59
N PRO A 138 -5.84 18.43 4.52
CA PRO A 138 -5.11 19.69 4.63
C PRO A 138 -5.72 20.67 5.64
N GLU A 139 -7.05 20.75 5.69
CA GLU A 139 -7.80 21.63 6.60
C GLU A 139 -7.65 21.19 8.06
N GLU A 140 -7.77 19.89 8.33
CA GLU A 140 -7.59 19.35 9.67
C GLU A 140 -6.16 19.55 10.19
N ARG A 141 -5.16 19.50 9.29
CA ARG A 141 -3.75 19.72 9.65
C ARG A 141 -3.48 21.15 10.12
N GLU A 142 -4.27 22.15 9.71
CA GLU A 142 -4.12 23.53 10.19
C GLU A 142 -4.48 23.67 11.68
N LEU A 143 -5.26 22.74 12.24
CA LEU A 143 -5.64 22.73 13.65
C LEU A 143 -4.56 22.14 14.56
N VAL A 144 -3.53 21.52 13.99
CA VAL A 144 -2.44 20.91 14.75
C VAL A 144 -1.29 21.91 14.86
N THR A 145 -0.70 22.03 16.05
CA THR A 145 0.50 22.86 16.30
C THR A 145 1.71 21.98 16.64
N PRO A 146 2.96 22.46 16.43
CA PRO A 146 4.15 21.65 16.65
C PRO A 146 4.37 21.23 18.11
N ASP A 147 3.82 21.98 19.07
CA ASP A 147 3.91 21.67 20.51
C ASP A 147 2.98 20.53 20.95
N MET A 148 2.00 20.17 20.11
CA MET A 148 1.07 19.09 20.42
C MET A 148 1.77 17.74 20.53
N THR A 149 1.34 16.96 21.50
CA THR A 149 1.73 15.56 21.65
C THR A 149 0.95 14.68 20.65
N VAL A 150 1.52 13.53 20.30
CA VAL A 150 0.85 12.50 19.48
C VAL A 150 -0.53 12.14 20.03
N LYS A 151 -0.66 12.06 21.37
CA LYS A 151 -1.94 11.77 22.03
C LYS A 151 -2.97 12.86 21.74
N GLN A 152 -2.61 14.13 21.91
CA GLN A 152 -3.51 15.25 21.63
C GLN A 152 -3.93 15.30 20.15
N VAL A 153 -3.02 15.01 19.22
CA VAL A 153 -3.34 14.94 17.78
C VAL A 153 -4.34 13.80 17.49
N ARG A 154 -4.14 12.62 18.09
CA ARG A 154 -5.09 11.50 17.95
C ARG A 154 -6.45 11.83 18.57
N ASP A 155 -6.49 12.53 19.69
CA ASP A 155 -7.73 12.95 20.33
C ASP A 155 -8.47 14.00 19.50
N LEU A 156 -7.75 14.93 18.85
CA LEU A 156 -8.33 15.86 17.88
C LEU A 156 -8.96 15.13 16.68
N LYS A 157 -8.25 14.17 16.08
CA LYS A 157 -8.79 13.36 14.97
C LYS A 157 -10.12 12.70 15.33
N LYS A 158 -10.21 12.10 16.52
CA LYS A 158 -11.44 11.46 16.99
C LYS A 158 -12.60 12.46 17.11
N LYS A 159 -12.33 13.67 17.60
CA LYS A 159 -13.35 14.73 17.70
C LYS A 159 -13.85 15.18 16.33
N LEU A 160 -12.94 15.36 15.36
CA LEU A 160 -13.29 15.78 14.00
C LEU A 160 -14.20 14.76 13.30
N VAL A 161 -13.91 13.46 13.45
CA VAL A 161 -14.76 12.39 12.92
C VAL A 161 -16.14 12.39 13.58
N ALA A 162 -16.20 12.54 14.91
CA ALA A 162 -17.48 12.57 15.64
C ALA A 162 -18.36 13.77 15.25
N THR A 163 -17.77 14.95 15.03
CA THR A 163 -18.51 16.14 14.59
C THR A 163 -18.99 16.02 13.14
N SER A 164 -18.28 15.30 12.28
CA SER A 164 -18.73 15.06 10.90
C SER A 164 -19.99 14.20 10.87
N GLN A 165 -20.05 13.13 11.70
CA GLN A 165 -21.21 12.25 11.75
C GLN A 165 -22.49 12.94 12.23
N GLN A 166 -22.38 13.98 13.05
CA GLN A 166 -23.54 14.74 13.53
C GLN A 166 -24.13 15.70 12.48
N LYS A 167 -23.39 16.02 11.40
CA LYS A 167 -23.88 16.92 10.34
C LYS A 167 -24.56 16.18 9.19
N ASP A 168 -24.36 14.87 9.08
CA ASP A 168 -24.98 14.05 8.03
C ASP A 168 -26.37 13.53 8.44
N ASP A 169 -26.81 13.76 9.69
CA ASP A 169 -28.13 13.34 10.19
C ASP A 169 -29.27 14.37 9.94
N GLU A 170 -28.96 15.58 9.45
CA GLU A 170 -29.98 16.67 9.31
C GLU A 170 -30.36 17.07 7.87
N GLU A 171 -29.78 16.47 6.82
CA GLU A 171 -30.26 16.68 5.44
C GLU A 171 -30.19 15.37 4.61
N GLU A 172 -31.19 14.49 4.76
CA GLU A 172 -31.53 13.53 3.70
C GLU A 172 -32.88 13.89 3.07
N ASP A 173 -32.84 14.57 1.93
CA ASP A 173 -33.85 14.35 0.88
C ASP A 173 -33.72 12.89 0.41
N PRO A 174 -34.83 12.14 0.23
CA PRO A 174 -34.78 10.71 0.01
C PRO A 174 -34.19 10.39 -1.37
N VAL A 175 -32.93 9.97 -1.40
CA VAL A 175 -32.30 9.41 -2.59
C VAL A 175 -32.91 8.00 -2.82
N PRO A 176 -33.45 7.68 -4.01
CA PRO A 176 -34.02 6.37 -4.25
C PRO A 176 -32.91 5.33 -4.16
N VAL A 177 -33.05 4.44 -3.18
CA VAL A 177 -32.21 3.27 -2.95
C VAL A 177 -32.10 2.49 -4.26
N ARG A 178 -30.90 2.49 -4.88
CA ARG A 178 -30.57 1.49 -5.88
C ARG A 178 -30.41 0.17 -5.16
N GLU A 179 -31.37 -0.73 -5.35
CA GLU A 179 -31.29 -2.10 -4.84
C GLU A 179 -30.03 -2.78 -5.41
N GLU A 180 -29.03 -2.99 -4.55
CA GLU A 180 -28.01 -4.01 -4.82
C GLU A 180 -28.74 -5.34 -5.03
N PRO A 181 -28.44 -6.11 -6.09
CA PRO A 181 -29.11 -7.38 -6.32
C PRO A 181 -28.94 -8.27 -5.08
N GLU A 182 -30.06 -8.74 -4.51
CA GLU A 182 -30.13 -9.49 -3.24
C GLU A 182 -29.24 -10.75 -3.19
N ARG A 183 -28.72 -11.17 -4.36
CA ARG A 183 -27.98 -12.41 -4.57
C ARG A 183 -26.70 -12.56 -3.75
N PHE A 184 -26.22 -11.52 -3.08
CA PHE A 184 -25.01 -11.57 -2.26
C PHE A 184 -25.24 -11.35 -0.76
N LYS A 185 -26.49 -11.20 -0.30
CA LYS A 185 -26.77 -11.03 1.13
C LYS A 185 -26.96 -12.39 1.82
N LYS A 186 -25.91 -12.78 2.55
CA LYS A 186 -25.84 -13.79 3.62
C LYS A 186 -25.89 -15.26 3.17
N CYS A 187 -24.75 -15.76 2.70
CA CYS A 187 -24.46 -17.18 2.70
C CYS A 187 -23.16 -17.41 3.47
N THR A 188 -23.20 -18.18 4.56
CA THR A 188 -21.97 -18.60 5.24
C THR A 188 -21.19 -19.57 4.37
N ARG A 189 -19.86 -19.69 4.56
CA ARG A 189 -18.98 -20.52 3.72
C ARG A 189 -19.50 -21.95 3.52
N LEU A 190 -20.15 -22.53 4.53
CA LEU A 190 -20.75 -23.87 4.46
C LEU A 190 -21.97 -23.91 3.54
N GLN A 191 -22.87 -22.92 3.63
CA GLN A 191 -24.05 -22.85 2.78
C GLN A 191 -23.71 -22.65 1.28
N LEU A 192 -22.57 -22.02 1.00
CA LEU A 192 -22.03 -21.92 -0.36
C LEU A 192 -21.52 -23.27 -0.88
N ILE A 193 -20.89 -24.08 -0.03
CA ILE A 193 -20.38 -25.41 -0.40
C ILE A 193 -21.56 -26.34 -0.71
N ASP A 194 -22.56 -26.40 0.17
CA ASP A 194 -23.77 -27.22 -0.04
C ASP A 194 -24.50 -26.82 -1.33
N TYR A 195 -24.55 -25.51 -1.62
CA TYR A 195 -25.16 -25.01 -2.85
C TYR A 195 -24.36 -25.41 -4.10
N ILE A 196 -23.03 -25.35 -4.06
CA ILE A 196 -22.17 -25.80 -5.16
C ILE A 196 -22.38 -27.30 -5.42
N GLU A 197 -22.41 -28.13 -4.39
CA GLU A 197 -22.64 -29.58 -4.53
C GLU A 197 -24.01 -29.87 -5.17
N SER A 198 -25.06 -29.14 -4.76
CA SER A 198 -26.39 -29.29 -5.36
C SER A 198 -26.45 -28.87 -6.84
N LEU A 199 -25.65 -27.88 -7.23
CA LEU A 199 -25.57 -27.44 -8.63
C LEU A 199 -24.79 -28.45 -9.47
N GLU A 200 -23.72 -29.03 -8.93
CA GLU A 200 -22.95 -30.07 -9.60
C GLU A 200 -23.77 -31.34 -9.83
N GLU A 201 -24.65 -31.72 -8.89
CA GLU A 201 -25.59 -32.83 -9.09
C GLU A 201 -26.62 -32.53 -10.18
N ARG A 202 -27.18 -31.32 -10.21
CA ARG A 202 -28.06 -30.89 -11.30
C ARG A 202 -27.38 -30.91 -12.66
N ILE A 203 -26.12 -30.48 -12.73
CA ILE A 203 -25.33 -30.51 -13.96
C ILE A 203 -25.07 -31.96 -14.38
N ARG A 204 -24.74 -32.86 -13.44
CA ARG A 204 -24.56 -34.29 -13.73
C ARG A 204 -25.84 -34.95 -14.21
N ALA A 205 -26.99 -34.62 -13.63
CA ALA A 205 -28.29 -35.12 -14.08
C ALA A 205 -28.61 -34.67 -15.52
N LEU A 206 -28.39 -33.38 -15.82
CA LEU A 206 -28.57 -32.84 -17.18
C LEU A 206 -27.60 -33.45 -18.20
N HIS A 207 -26.37 -33.75 -17.80
CA HIS A 207 -25.40 -34.44 -18.64
C HIS A 207 -25.70 -35.93 -18.84
N GLY A 208 -26.48 -36.55 -17.95
CA GLY A 208 -26.95 -37.93 -18.09
C GLY A 208 -28.21 -38.08 -18.95
N GLU A 209 -28.89 -36.98 -19.30
CA GLU A 209 -30.11 -36.96 -20.11
C GLU A 209 -29.86 -36.59 -21.59
N LEU A 210 -28.61 -36.29 -21.97
CA LEU A 210 -28.25 -36.10 -23.38
C LEU A 210 -28.00 -37.48 -24.02
N PRO A 211 -28.83 -37.93 -24.98
CA PRO A 211 -28.51 -39.13 -25.75
C PRO A 211 -27.23 -38.90 -26.54
N ASP A 212 -26.38 -39.93 -26.57
CA ASP A 212 -25.14 -39.97 -27.34
C ASP A 212 -25.43 -39.56 -28.79
N GLU A 213 -24.69 -38.61 -29.35
CA GLU A 213 -24.82 -38.16 -30.75
C GLU A 213 -24.37 -39.24 -31.77
N SER A 214 -24.52 -40.53 -31.44
CA SER A 214 -24.22 -41.66 -32.31
C SER A 214 -25.46 -42.43 -32.82
N GLU A 215 -26.68 -42.01 -32.48
CA GLU A 215 -27.93 -42.60 -33.02
C GLU A 215 -28.81 -41.60 -33.79
N VAL A 216 -28.22 -40.78 -34.68
CA VAL A 216 -28.97 -40.19 -35.80
C VAL A 216 -28.18 -40.42 -37.09
N ALA A 217 -28.32 -41.63 -37.62
CA ALA A 217 -28.02 -41.97 -39.01
C ALA A 217 -29.21 -41.59 -39.90
#